data_AF-A0A957RNP4-F1
#
_entry.id   AF-A0A957RNP4-F1
#
_cell.length_a   1.000
_cell.length_b   1.000
_cell.length_c   1.000
_cell.angle_alpha   90.00
_cell.angle_beta   90.00
_cell.angle_gamma   90.00
#
_symmetry.space_group_name_H-M   'P 1'
#
loop_
_entity.id
_entity.type
_entity.pdbx_description
1 polymer ?
#
loop_
_entity_poly.entity_id
_entity_poly.type
_entity_poly.pdbx_seq_one_letter_code
_entity_poly.pdbx_strand_id
1 'polypeptide(L)'
;SYFLREFYDDHVKRYQKRPIYWLFSSSNGSFNALIYMHRYRTDTVSVVLNEYLRDFQNKLAAHRSHLERVSVSAAAMPRDKTAALKEIDKVEKAIAELAEYEREVLYPLATQQVAIDLDDGVKVNYNKFGKALRKVKSLSV
;
A
#
# COMPACT_ATOMS: atom_id res chain seq x y z
N SER A 1 -3.35 16.67 4.98
CA SER A 1 -3.07 16.52 3.54
C SER A 1 -4.28 15.87 2.88
N TYR A 2 -4.85 16.50 1.85
CA TYR A 2 -6.04 16.04 1.11
C TYR A 2 -5.78 14.72 0.37
N PHE A 3 -4.67 14.64 -0.36
CA PHE A 3 -4.34 13.48 -1.21
C PHE A 3 -4.27 12.15 -0.45
N LEU A 4 -3.70 12.16 0.76
CA LEU A 4 -3.51 10.93 1.55
C LEU A 4 -4.78 10.44 2.27
N ARG A 5 -5.79 11.31 2.43
CA ARG A 5 -6.94 11.03 3.32
C ARG A 5 -8.28 11.06 2.60
N GLU A 6 -8.50 12.09 1.79
CA GLU A 6 -9.83 12.44 1.27
C GLU A 6 -9.95 12.13 -0.22
N PHE A 7 -8.85 12.25 -0.98
CA PHE A 7 -8.84 12.12 -2.43
C PHE A 7 -9.49 10.82 -2.93
N TYR A 8 -9.14 9.65 -2.38
CA TYR A 8 -9.66 8.39 -2.93
C TYR A 8 -11.17 8.24 -2.71
N ASP A 9 -11.68 8.66 -1.55
CA ASP A 9 -13.11 8.59 -1.26
C ASP A 9 -13.90 9.56 -2.16
N ASP A 10 -13.37 10.76 -2.40
CA ASP A 10 -13.95 11.72 -3.34
C ASP A 10 -13.88 11.22 -4.79
N HIS A 11 -12.76 10.61 -5.17
CA HIS A 11 -12.57 10.01 -6.49
C HIS A 11 -13.59 8.90 -6.75
N VAL A 12 -13.78 7.98 -5.79
CA VAL A 12 -14.81 6.92 -5.90
C VAL A 12 -16.21 7.52 -6.04
N LYS A 13 -16.54 8.57 -5.29
CA LYS A 13 -17.84 9.27 -5.41
C LYS A 13 -18.02 9.94 -6.77
N ARG A 14 -17.01 10.70 -7.23
CA ARG A 14 -17.03 11.44 -8.49
C ARG A 14 -17.22 10.52 -9.69
N TYR A 15 -16.59 9.36 -9.68
CA TYR A 15 -16.73 8.35 -10.73
C TYR A 15 -17.89 7.37 -10.50
N GLN A 16 -18.92 7.79 -9.76
CA GLN A 16 -20.14 7.01 -9.55
C GLN A 16 -19.87 5.56 -9.12
N LYS A 17 -18.95 5.39 -8.16
CA LYS A 17 -18.52 4.08 -7.64
C LYS A 17 -17.77 3.19 -8.63
N ARG A 18 -17.28 3.72 -9.74
CA ARG A 18 -16.49 3.03 -10.78
C ARG A 18 -15.17 3.78 -11.00
N PRO A 19 -14.25 3.75 -10.04
CA PRO A 19 -13.05 4.58 -10.07
C PRO A 19 -12.10 4.18 -11.20
N ILE A 20 -11.53 5.17 -11.89
CA ILE A 20 -10.52 4.96 -12.95
C ILE A 20 -9.09 4.93 -12.40
N TYR A 21 -8.86 5.51 -11.23
CA TYR A 21 -7.68 5.26 -10.40
C TYR A 21 -8.00 4.19 -9.36
N TRP A 22 -7.19 3.15 -9.28
CA TRP A 22 -7.32 2.07 -8.32
C TRP A 22 -6.24 2.20 -7.26
N LEU A 23 -6.64 2.14 -6.00
CA LEU A 23 -5.72 2.25 -4.87
C LEU A 23 -5.36 0.87 -4.37
N PHE A 24 -4.14 0.42 -4.68
CA PHE A 24 -3.52 -0.70 -3.99
C PHE A 24 -3.21 -0.26 -2.57
N SER A 25 -3.76 -0.97 -1.58
CA SER A 25 -3.67 -0.60 -0.17
C SER A 25 -3.45 -1.84 0.66
N SER A 26 -2.49 -1.79 1.56
CA SER A 26 -2.36 -2.79 2.62
C SER A 26 -3.56 -2.71 3.58
N SER A 27 -3.73 -3.72 4.44
CA SER A 27 -4.92 -3.89 5.29
C SER A 27 -5.18 -2.70 6.23
N ASN A 28 -4.13 -2.09 6.77
CA ASN A 28 -4.22 -0.90 7.63
C ASN A 28 -3.83 0.39 6.88
N GLY A 29 -3.55 0.31 5.58
CA GLY A 29 -3.13 1.45 4.78
C GLY A 29 -1.71 1.95 5.06
N SER A 30 -0.85 1.12 5.67
CA SER A 30 0.59 1.42 5.81
C SER A 30 1.29 1.60 4.47
N PHE A 31 0.81 0.92 3.42
CA PHE A 31 1.22 1.14 2.03
C PHE A 31 0.02 1.50 1.16
N ASN A 32 0.22 2.46 0.26
CA ASN A 32 -0.77 2.94 -0.69
C ASN A 32 -0.09 3.25 -2.03
N ALA A 33 -0.60 2.67 -3.13
CA ALA A 33 -0.15 2.96 -4.49
C ALA A 33 -1.36 3.20 -5.41
N LEU A 34 -1.40 4.37 -6.05
CA LEU A 34 -2.51 4.78 -6.90
C LEU A 34 -2.18 4.48 -8.37
N ILE A 35 -2.96 3.60 -8.99
CA ILE A 35 -2.72 3.08 -10.34
C ILE A 35 -3.82 3.56 -11.29
N TYR A 36 -3.44 4.07 -12.46
CA TYR A 36 -4.40 4.46 -13.48
C TYR A 36 -4.83 3.26 -14.33
N MET A 37 -6.09 2.84 -14.19
CA MET A 37 -6.63 1.60 -14.77
C MET A 37 -6.50 1.52 -16.29
N HIS A 38 -6.71 2.63 -17.03
CA HIS A 38 -6.58 2.63 -18.50
C HIS A 38 -5.14 2.43 -19.00
N ARG A 39 -4.15 2.52 -18.11
CA ARG A 39 -2.74 2.23 -18.40
C ARG A 39 -2.26 0.93 -17.74
N TYR A 40 -3.19 0.15 -17.18
CA TYR A 40 -2.86 -1.13 -16.59
C TYR A 40 -2.27 -2.07 -17.65
N ARG A 41 -1.23 -2.78 -17.24
CA ARG A 41 -0.54 -3.81 -18.01
C ARG A 41 -0.47 -5.08 -17.16
N THR A 42 -0.33 -6.24 -17.77
CA THR A 42 -0.31 -7.55 -17.06
C THR A 42 0.78 -7.66 -16.00
N ASP A 43 1.87 -6.89 -16.12
CA ASP A 43 2.97 -6.79 -15.16
C ASP A 43 2.79 -5.67 -14.11
N THR A 44 1.69 -4.92 -14.11
CA THR A 44 1.50 -3.78 -13.21
C THR A 44 1.59 -4.18 -11.74
N VAL A 45 1.07 -5.35 -11.37
CA VAL A 45 1.21 -5.86 -9.99
C VAL A 45 2.67 -6.20 -9.67
N SER A 46 3.42 -6.75 -10.64
CA SER A 46 4.86 -7.00 -10.50
C SER A 46 5.64 -5.71 -10.30
N VAL A 47 5.27 -4.62 -10.99
CA VAL A 47 5.84 -3.28 -10.81
C VAL A 47 5.51 -2.76 -9.40
N VAL A 48 4.25 -2.79 -8.98
CA VAL A 48 3.83 -2.37 -7.62
C VAL A 48 4.62 -3.12 -6.54
N LEU A 49 4.79 -4.43 -6.70
CA LEU A 49 5.53 -5.26 -5.76
C LEU A 49 7.03 -4.91 -5.74
N ASN A 50 7.70 -4.96 -6.89
CA ASN A 50 9.15 -4.92 -6.94
C ASN A 50 9.73 -3.51 -6.85
N GLU A 51 9.08 -2.54 -7.48
CA GLU A 51 9.60 -1.17 -7.57
C GLU A 51 9.09 -0.26 -6.45
N TYR A 52 7.93 -0.56 -5.86
CA TYR A 52 7.31 0.32 -4.86
C TYR A 52 7.24 -0.31 -3.46
N LEU A 53 6.61 -1.49 -3.31
CA LEU A 53 6.44 -2.08 -1.98
C LEU A 53 7.78 -2.46 -1.34
N ARG A 54 8.64 -3.18 -2.08
CA ARG A 54 9.94 -3.63 -1.57
C ARG A 54 10.89 -2.47 -1.27
N ASP A 55 10.92 -1.46 -2.14
CA ASP A 55 11.66 -0.23 -1.89
C ASP A 55 11.14 0.49 -0.63
N PHE A 56 9.82 0.54 -0.43
CA PHE A 56 9.23 1.12 0.76
C PHE A 56 9.55 0.32 2.04
N GLN A 57 9.51 -1.01 2.01
CA GLN A 57 9.96 -1.86 3.11
C GLN A 57 11.44 -1.60 3.46
N ASN A 58 12.31 -1.47 2.46
CA ASN A 58 13.73 -1.15 2.67
C ASN A 58 13.90 0.23 3.35
N LYS A 59 13.13 1.23 2.93
CA LYS A 59 13.11 2.56 3.57
C LYS A 59 12.62 2.51 5.01
N LEU A 60 11.58 1.72 5.31
CA LEU A 60 11.10 1.50 6.68
C LEU A 60 12.15 0.81 7.55
N ALA A 61 12.83 -0.23 7.03
CA ALA A 61 13.91 -0.91 7.74
C ALA A 61 15.09 0.03 8.04
N ALA A 62 15.50 0.84 7.07
CA ALA A 62 16.53 1.86 7.26
C ALA A 62 16.12 2.92 8.30
N HIS A 63 14.86 3.36 8.27
CA HIS A 63 14.31 4.29 9.25
C HIS A 63 14.29 3.69 10.66
N ARG A 64 13.85 2.44 10.81
CA ARG A 64 13.89 1.69 12.08
C ARG A 64 15.31 1.63 12.63
N SER A 65 16.29 1.25 11.80
CA SER A 65 17.71 1.19 12.21
C SER A 65 18.24 2.56 12.66
N HIS A 66 17.81 3.65 12.01
CA HIS A 66 18.14 4.99 12.47
C HIS A 66 17.54 5.30 13.85
N LEU A 67 16.26 4.98 14.07
CA LEU A 67 15.59 5.18 15.35
C LEU A 67 16.24 4.36 16.48
N GLU A 68 16.67 3.12 16.19
CA GLU A 68 17.40 2.29 17.15
C GLU A 68 18.72 2.94 17.57
N ARG A 69 19.46 3.57 16.64
CA ARG A 69 20.66 4.33 17.00
C ARG A 69 20.34 5.55 17.88
N VAL A 70 19.23 6.24 17.61
CA VAL A 70 18.79 7.38 18.43
C VAL A 70 18.41 6.93 19.84
N SER A 71 17.72 5.80 19.98
CA SER A 71 17.23 5.33 21.28
C SER A 71 18.37 4.94 22.25
N VAL A 72 19.50 4.47 21.73
CA VAL A 72 20.68 4.09 22.53
C VAL A 72 21.76 5.16 22.62
N SER A 73 21.67 6.25 21.83
CA SER A 73 22.69 7.29 21.78
C SER A 73 22.88 7.99 23.14
N ALA A 74 24.12 8.06 23.62
CA ALA A 74 24.46 8.80 24.83
C ALA A 74 24.21 10.31 24.70
N ALA A 75 24.26 10.86 23.48
CA ALA A 75 24.06 12.28 23.19
C ALA A 75 22.57 12.68 23.04
N ALA A 76 21.65 11.72 22.91
CA ALA A 76 20.24 12.01 22.71
C ALA A 76 19.53 12.37 24.03
N MET A 77 18.59 13.32 23.98
CA MET A 77 17.78 13.69 25.13
C MET A 77 16.82 12.55 25.50
N PRO A 78 16.46 12.39 26.80
CA PRO A 78 15.52 11.35 27.23
C PRO A 78 14.21 11.34 26.43
N ARG A 79 13.65 12.53 26.14
CA ARG A 79 12.44 12.69 25.33
C ARG A 79 12.58 12.11 23.91
N ASP A 80 13.74 12.28 23.30
CA ASP A 80 13.99 11.86 21.92
C ASP A 80 14.16 10.34 21.87
N LYS A 81 14.76 9.75 22.91
CA LYS A 81 14.83 8.29 23.09
C LYS A 81 13.43 7.68 23.23
N THR A 82 12.58 8.24 24.08
CA THR A 82 11.20 7.76 24.26
C THR A 82 10.39 7.91 22.97
N ALA A 83 10.53 9.03 22.26
CA ALA A 83 9.89 9.22 20.96
C ALA A 83 10.37 8.20 19.93
N ALA A 84 11.67 7.92 19.88
CA ALA A 84 12.25 6.92 18.98
C ALA A 84 11.71 5.51 19.27
N LEU A 85 11.64 5.09 20.53
CA LEU A 85 11.07 3.79 20.92
C LEU A 85 9.60 3.66 20.50
N LYS A 86 8.79 4.71 20.68
CA LYS A 86 7.40 4.71 20.23
C LYS A 86 7.27 4.62 18.72
N GLU A 87 8.17 5.26 17.98
CA GLU A 87 8.15 5.21 16.52
C GLU A 87 8.65 3.86 15.98
N ILE A 88 9.63 3.23 16.64
CA ILE A 88 10.08 1.86 16.33
C ILE A 88 8.89 0.89 16.37
N ASP A 89 8.07 0.91 17.43
CA ASP A 89 6.89 0.03 17.56
C ASP A 89 5.90 0.23 16.40
N LYS A 90 5.69 1.47 15.94
CA LYS A 90 4.83 1.74 14.77
C LYS A 90 5.42 1.21 13.48
N VAL A 91 6.72 1.46 13.26
CA VAL A 91 7.43 1.04 12.04
C VAL A 91 7.50 -0.48 11.97
N GLU A 92 7.72 -1.17 13.09
CA GLU A 92 7.69 -2.64 13.16
C GLU A 92 6.34 -3.22 12.79
N LYS A 93 5.24 -2.63 13.29
CA LYS A 93 3.88 -3.04 12.91
C LYS A 93 3.63 -2.84 11.42
N ALA A 94 4.06 -1.72 10.85
CA ALA A 94 3.96 -1.47 9.42
C ALA A 94 4.79 -2.49 8.62
N ILE A 95 6.04 -2.75 8.99
CA ILE A 95 6.90 -3.75 8.31
C ILE A 95 6.24 -5.14 8.33
N ALA A 96 5.73 -5.57 9.48
CA ALA A 96 5.06 -6.88 9.62
C ALA A 96 3.81 -6.98 8.73
N GLU A 97 2.97 -5.94 8.73
CA GLU A 97 1.80 -5.85 7.86
C GLU A 97 2.19 -5.91 6.37
N LEU A 98 3.25 -5.18 5.96
CA LEU A 98 3.68 -5.16 4.57
C LEU A 98 4.31 -6.47 4.12
N ALA A 99 5.02 -7.18 5.01
CA ALA A 99 5.54 -8.51 4.72
C ALA A 99 4.40 -9.54 4.52
N GLU A 100 3.32 -9.43 5.30
CA GLU A 100 2.11 -10.24 5.09
C GLU A 100 1.41 -9.86 3.78
N TYR A 101 1.21 -8.56 3.53
CA TYR A 101 0.59 -8.07 2.30
C TYR A 101 1.36 -8.49 1.05
N GLU A 102 2.69 -8.45 1.09
CA GLU A 102 3.55 -9.00 0.05
C GLU A 102 3.27 -10.48 -0.18
N ARG A 103 3.41 -11.30 0.87
CA ARG A 103 3.37 -12.77 0.76
C ARG A 103 2.00 -13.30 0.38
N GLU A 104 0.94 -12.77 1.00
CA GLU A 104 -0.42 -13.32 0.90
C GLU A 104 -1.23 -12.69 -0.25
N VAL A 105 -0.84 -11.51 -0.73
CA VAL A 105 -1.65 -10.73 -1.69
C VAL A 105 -0.87 -10.39 -2.96
N LEU A 106 0.20 -9.59 -2.84
CA LEU A 106 0.86 -9.05 -4.03
C LEU A 106 1.72 -10.07 -4.77
N TYR A 107 2.46 -10.93 -4.06
CA TYR A 107 3.31 -11.95 -4.70
C TYR A 107 2.52 -12.98 -5.52
N PRO A 108 1.41 -13.56 -5.01
CA PRO A 108 0.55 -14.43 -5.81
C PRO A 108 -0.02 -13.72 -7.05
N LEU A 109 -0.55 -12.49 -6.90
CA LEU A 109 -1.11 -11.73 -8.01
C LEU A 109 -0.07 -11.32 -9.05
N ALA A 110 1.14 -10.93 -8.61
CA ALA A 110 2.26 -10.62 -9.49
C ALA A 110 2.71 -11.84 -10.31
N THR A 111 2.66 -13.03 -9.71
CA THR A 111 2.96 -14.29 -10.39
C THR A 111 1.88 -14.65 -11.42
N GLN A 112 0.61 -14.40 -11.09
CA GLN A 112 -0.52 -14.65 -12.00
C GLN A 112 -0.56 -13.71 -13.20
N GLN A 113 0.11 -12.56 -13.14
CA GLN A 113 0.09 -11.52 -14.19
C GLN A 113 -1.33 -11.18 -14.67
N VAL A 114 -2.24 -10.96 -13.70
CA VAL A 114 -3.67 -10.78 -13.94
C VAL A 114 -3.93 -9.76 -15.05
N ALA A 115 -4.59 -10.18 -16.12
CA ALA A 115 -5.02 -9.32 -17.21
C ALA A 115 -6.38 -8.69 -16.93
N ILE A 116 -6.59 -7.48 -17.45
CA ILE A 116 -7.90 -6.81 -17.47
C ILE A 116 -8.32 -6.58 -18.91
N ASP A 117 -9.63 -6.61 -19.14
CA ASP A 117 -10.24 -6.19 -20.41
C ASP A 117 -11.09 -4.95 -20.12
N LEU A 118 -10.86 -3.84 -20.82
CA LEU A 118 -11.61 -2.62 -20.56
C LEU A 118 -13.11 -2.76 -20.86
N ASP A 119 -13.47 -3.67 -21.77
CA ASP A 119 -14.85 -3.92 -22.15
C ASP A 119 -15.65 -4.69 -21.07
N ASP A 120 -14.96 -5.43 -20.19
CA ASP A 120 -15.56 -6.05 -18.99
C ASP A 120 -16.05 -5.00 -17.97
N GLY A 121 -15.55 -3.76 -18.08
CA GLY A 121 -15.87 -2.65 -17.21
C GLY A 121 -15.27 -2.75 -15.80
N VAL A 122 -15.39 -1.66 -15.04
CA VAL A 122 -14.69 -1.52 -13.74
C VAL A 122 -15.06 -2.60 -12.73
N LYS A 123 -16.34 -3.00 -12.64
CA LYS A 123 -16.79 -3.94 -11.60
C LYS A 123 -16.15 -5.31 -11.75
N VAL A 124 -16.13 -5.85 -12.97
CA VAL A 124 -15.56 -7.18 -13.22
C VAL A 124 -14.05 -7.13 -12.97
N ASN A 125 -13.35 -6.15 -13.55
CA ASN A 125 -11.91 -6.09 -13.42
C ASN A 125 -11.43 -5.77 -12.00
N TYR A 126 -12.10 -4.89 -11.25
CA TYR A 126 -11.72 -4.55 -9.88
C TYR A 126 -11.73 -5.77 -8.96
N ASN A 127 -12.71 -6.67 -9.15
CA ASN A 127 -12.84 -7.88 -8.33
C ASN A 127 -11.75 -8.91 -8.61
N LYS A 128 -11.03 -8.84 -9.74
CA LYS A 128 -9.88 -9.72 -10.03
C LYS A 128 -8.73 -9.53 -9.04
N PHE A 129 -8.67 -8.39 -8.33
CA PHE A 129 -7.56 -8.03 -7.44
C PHE A 129 -7.85 -8.27 -5.95
N GLY A 130 -9.09 -8.63 -5.58
CA GLY A 130 -9.46 -8.99 -4.21
C GLY A 130 -8.95 -8.02 -3.14
N LYS A 131 -8.14 -8.53 -2.20
CA LYS A 131 -7.57 -7.77 -1.07
C LYS A 131 -6.45 -6.81 -1.47
N ALA A 132 -5.98 -6.84 -2.72
CA ALA A 132 -4.91 -5.93 -3.15
C ALA A 132 -5.42 -4.48 -3.23
N LEU A 133 -6.67 -4.29 -3.63
CA LEU A 133 -7.27 -2.96 -3.77
C LEU A 133 -8.06 -2.57 -2.52
N ARG A 134 -8.07 -1.27 -2.21
CA ARG A 134 -8.92 -0.70 -1.15
C ARG A 134 -10.38 -1.10 -1.39
N LYS A 135 -11.07 -1.61 -0.37
CA LYS A 135 -12.46 -2.06 -0.51
C LYS A 135 -13.37 -0.91 -0.94
N VAL A 136 -14.15 -1.14 -2.00
CA VAL A 136 -15.24 -0.25 -2.45
C VAL A 136 -16.54 -1.02 -2.35
N LYS A 137 -17.39 -0.69 -1.37
CA LYS A 137 -18.58 -1.48 -0.99
C LYS A 137 -19.51 -1.87 -2.14
N SER A 138 -19.60 -1.05 -3.17
CA SER A 138 -20.47 -1.28 -4.34
C SER A 138 -19.84 -2.12 -5.45
N LEU A 139 -18.54 -2.36 -5.39
CA LEU A 139 -17.80 -3.17 -6.37
C LEU A 139 -17.42 -4.52 -5.79
N SER A 140 -16.94 -4.54 -4.56
CA SER A 140 -16.50 -5.75 -3.87
C SER A 140 -17.69 -6.68 -3.64
N VAL A 141 -17.72 -7.79 -4.38
CA VAL A 141 -18.68 -8.90 -4.20
C VAL A 141 -18.13 -9.84 -3.13
#